data_AF-E5Y6X3-F1
#
_entry.id   AF-E5Y6X3-F1
#
_cell.length_a   1.000
_cell.length_b   1.000
_cell.length_c   1.000
_cell.angle_alpha   90.00
_cell.angle_beta   90.00
_cell.angle_gamma   90.00
#
_symmetry.space_group_name_H-M   'P 1'
#
loop_
_entity.id
_entity.type
_entity.pdbx_description
1 polymer ?
#
loop_
_entity_poly.entity_id
_entity_poly.type
_entity_poly.pdbx_seq_one_letter_code
_entity_poly.pdbx_strand_id
1 'polypeptide(L)'
;MPWVILAAALCVLVWFWPRNTLIGLAVVGTAGVLAGIAFWGYGVYDERQRELVAITVEPAAEAASRTSPGIACGEGELLVSITNGSGKTVTGVRFNVGAYREGRSTNIAKGNWFDDDHIINPRGTVSACWKAPGLTRDPEGDRVIWKASIIKLEFAE
;
A
#
# COMPACT_ATOMS: atom_id res chain seq x y z
N MET A 1 -31.25 24.34 -15.83
CA MET A 1 -32.65 23.84 -15.82
C MET A 1 -32.90 22.56 -16.67
N PRO A 2 -31.95 21.62 -16.89
CA PRO A 2 -32.25 20.38 -17.64
C PRO A 2 -32.96 19.30 -16.81
N TRP A 3 -32.73 19.28 -15.49
CA TRP A 3 -33.30 18.33 -14.53
C TRP A 3 -34.84 18.40 -14.43
N VAL A 4 -35.42 19.59 -14.58
CA VAL A 4 -36.88 19.80 -14.59
C VAL A 4 -37.52 19.20 -15.86
N ILE A 5 -36.87 19.36 -17.02
CA ILE A 5 -37.32 18.81 -18.31
C ILE A 5 -37.26 17.28 -18.27
N LEU A 6 -36.19 16.73 -17.68
CA LEU A 6 -35.98 15.29 -17.56
C LEU A 6 -37.01 14.65 -16.60
N ALA A 7 -37.34 15.32 -15.50
CA ALA A 7 -38.39 14.91 -14.58
C ALA A 7 -39.79 14.95 -15.25
N ALA A 8 -40.10 16.01 -16.00
CA ALA A 8 -41.38 16.11 -16.71
C ALA A 8 -41.51 15.02 -17.79
N ALA A 9 -40.45 14.75 -18.56
CA ALA A 9 -40.42 13.70 -19.55
C ALA A 9 -40.61 12.30 -18.93
N LEU A 10 -40.00 12.04 -17.78
CA LEU A 10 -40.20 10.82 -17.00
C LEU A 10 -41.65 10.67 -16.52
N CYS A 11 -42.27 11.73 -16.01
CA CYS A 11 -43.67 11.71 -15.60
C CYS A 11 -44.62 11.39 -16.76
N VAL A 12 -44.40 11.97 -17.94
CA VAL A 12 -45.22 11.70 -19.14
C VAL A 12 -45.03 10.26 -19.60
N LEU A 13 -43.79 9.75 -19.62
CA LEU A 13 -43.48 8.38 -19.97
C LEU A 13 -44.15 7.38 -19.02
N VAL A 14 -44.09 7.61 -17.70
CA VAL A 14 -44.69 6.74 -16.68
C VAL A 14 -46.22 6.72 -16.79
N TRP A 15 -46.85 7.85 -17.14
CA TRP A 15 -48.30 7.92 -17.29
C TRP A 15 -48.79 7.20 -18.55
N PHE A 16 -48.06 7.34 -19.67
CA PHE A 16 -48.46 6.73 -20.94
C PHE A 16 -48.08 5.24 -21.03
N TRP A 17 -46.94 4.83 -20.47
CA TRP A 17 -46.42 3.46 -20.52
C TRP A 17 -45.86 3.00 -19.16
N PRO A 18 -46.74 2.72 -18.17
CA PRO A 18 -46.31 2.46 -16.80
C PRO A 18 -45.46 1.19 -16.65
N ARG A 19 -45.79 0.09 -17.35
CA ARG A 19 -45.02 -1.16 -17.26
C ARG A 19 -43.61 -1.02 -17.85
N ASN A 20 -43.48 -0.44 -19.04
CA ASN A 20 -42.20 -0.39 -19.74
C ASN A 20 -41.22 0.60 -19.08
N THR A 21 -41.74 1.68 -18.50
CA THR A 21 -40.92 2.69 -17.82
C THR A 21 -40.49 2.27 -16.42
N LEU A 22 -41.36 1.57 -15.68
CA LEU A 22 -40.97 0.95 -14.40
C LEU A 22 -39.92 -0.15 -14.60
N ILE A 23 -40.06 -0.98 -15.64
CA ILE A 23 -39.03 -1.97 -15.99
C ILE A 23 -37.72 -1.27 -16.38
N GLY A 24 -37.78 -0.22 -17.21
CA GLY A 24 -36.60 0.56 -17.59
C GLY A 24 -35.87 1.18 -16.40
N LEU A 25 -36.60 1.80 -15.47
CA LEU A 25 -36.04 2.35 -14.23
C LEU A 25 -35.45 1.27 -13.33
N ALA A 26 -36.12 0.11 -13.23
CA ALA A 26 -35.61 -1.02 -12.46
C ALA A 26 -34.29 -1.54 -13.03
N VAL A 27 -34.17 -1.66 -14.35
CA VAL A 27 -32.93 -2.10 -15.03
C VAL A 27 -31.80 -1.08 -14.85
N VAL A 28 -32.09 0.21 -14.97
CA VAL A 28 -31.09 1.26 -14.75
C VAL A 28 -30.66 1.31 -13.28
N GLY A 29 -31.61 1.16 -12.36
CA GLY A 29 -31.35 1.10 -10.92
C GLY A 29 -30.48 -0.09 -10.55
N THR A 30 -30.79 -1.29 -11.04
CA THR A 30 -29.98 -2.49 -10.75
C THR A 30 -28.60 -2.42 -11.40
N ALA A 31 -28.49 -1.92 -12.63
CA ALA A 31 -27.21 -1.69 -13.29
C ALA A 31 -26.35 -0.69 -12.50
N GLY A 32 -26.94 0.40 -12.01
CA GLY A 32 -26.25 1.39 -11.18
C GLY A 32 -25.74 0.80 -9.87
N VAL A 33 -26.55 -0.03 -9.20
CA VAL A 33 -26.14 -0.73 -7.96
C VAL A 33 -24.99 -1.71 -8.22
N LEU A 34 -25.08 -2.51 -9.28
CA LEU A 34 -24.02 -3.46 -9.65
C LEU A 34 -22.70 -2.76 -9.98
N ALA A 35 -22.77 -1.66 -10.74
CA ALA A 35 -21.59 -0.84 -11.03
C ALA A 35 -20.98 -0.24 -9.76
N GLY A 36 -21.82 0.24 -8.83
CA GLY A 36 -21.36 0.75 -7.54
C GLY A 36 -20.66 -0.31 -6.69
N ILE A 37 -21.21 -1.53 -6.61
CA ILE A 37 -20.61 -2.64 -5.88
C ILE A 37 -19.27 -3.04 -6.51
N ALA A 38 -19.20 -3.14 -7.84
CA ALA A 38 -17.97 -3.50 -8.55
C ALA A 38 -16.87 -2.45 -8.31
N PHE A 39 -17.21 -1.17 -8.39
CA PHE A 39 -16.25 -0.09 -8.15
C PHE A 39 -15.75 -0.08 -6.70
N TRP A 40 -16.65 -0.24 -5.73
CA TRP A 40 -16.27 -0.30 -4.32
C TRP A 40 -15.41 -1.53 -4.01
N GLY A 41 -15.79 -2.70 -4.52
CA GLY A 41 -15.04 -3.94 -4.37
C GLY A 41 -13.63 -3.85 -4.97
N TYR A 42 -13.49 -3.18 -6.11
CA TYR A 42 -12.17 -2.94 -6.72
C TYR A 42 -11.27 -2.05 -5.85
N GLY A 43 -11.82 -0.98 -5.28
CA GLY A 43 -11.07 -0.10 -4.36
C GLY A 43 -10.58 -0.84 -3.12
N VAL A 44 -11.48 -1.57 -2.44
CA VAL A 44 -11.13 -2.38 -1.25
C VAL A 44 -10.11 -3.45 -1.60
N TYR A 45 -10.23 -4.08 -2.77
CA TYR A 45 -9.26 -5.07 -3.21
C TYR A 45 -7.86 -4.47 -3.38
N ASP A 46 -7.73 -3.29 -4.00
CA ASP A 46 -6.42 -2.64 -4.18
C ASP A 46 -5.77 -2.24 -2.85
N GLU A 47 -6.57 -1.70 -1.91
CA GLU A 47 -6.09 -1.38 -0.56
C GLU A 47 -5.54 -2.62 0.15
N ARG A 48 -6.27 -3.74 0.09
CA ARG A 48 -5.81 -5.01 0.66
C ARG A 48 -4.52 -5.51 0.02
N GLN A 49 -4.36 -5.38 -1.29
CA GLN A 49 -3.11 -5.77 -1.94
C GLN A 49 -1.91 -4.96 -1.43
N ARG A 50 -2.10 -3.67 -1.12
CA ARG A 50 -1.04 -2.81 -0.55
C ARG A 50 -0.71 -3.19 0.89
N GLU A 51 -1.70 -3.53 1.71
CA GLU A 51 -1.49 -4.00 3.10
C GLU A 51 -0.70 -5.31 3.18
N LEU A 52 -0.77 -6.14 2.13
CA LEU A 52 -0.04 -7.41 2.05
C LEU A 52 1.45 -7.22 1.72
N VAL A 53 1.89 -6.03 1.32
CA VAL A 53 3.31 -5.74 1.13
C VAL A 53 3.92 -5.30 2.46
N ALA A 54 4.87 -6.10 2.95
CA ALA A 54 5.54 -5.85 4.21
C ALA A 54 7.00 -5.48 3.99
N ILE A 55 7.51 -4.51 4.76
CA ILE A 55 8.94 -4.21 4.84
C ILE A 55 9.43 -4.57 6.23
N THR A 56 10.44 -5.41 6.26
CA THR A 56 11.17 -5.78 7.47
C THR A 56 12.56 -5.16 7.40
N VAL A 57 13.01 -4.60 8.53
CA VAL A 57 14.33 -3.98 8.64
C VAL A 57 15.03 -4.63 9.80
N GLU A 58 16.18 -5.23 9.53
CA GLU A 58 17.02 -5.84 10.53
C GLU A 58 18.41 -5.22 10.45
N PRO A 59 19.07 -4.94 11.60
CA PRO A 59 20.46 -4.49 11.56
C PRO A 59 21.35 -5.61 11.03
N ALA A 60 22.38 -5.26 10.24
CA ALA A 60 23.26 -6.22 9.57
C ALA A 60 23.82 -7.31 10.50
N ALA A 61 24.18 -6.93 11.74
CA ALA A 61 24.71 -7.85 12.74
C ALA A 61 23.69 -8.90 13.20
N GLU A 62 22.41 -8.56 13.26
CA GLU A 62 21.34 -9.48 13.67
C GLU A 62 20.84 -10.29 12.45
N ALA A 63 20.79 -9.68 11.27
CA ALA A 63 20.43 -10.35 10.02
C ALA A 63 21.39 -11.49 9.66
N ALA A 64 22.69 -11.29 9.86
CA ALA A 64 23.72 -12.31 9.68
C ALA A 64 23.51 -13.55 10.56
N SER A 65 22.78 -13.42 11.67
CA SER A 65 22.53 -14.50 12.63
C SER A 65 21.25 -15.29 12.37
N ARG A 66 20.27 -14.76 11.62
CA ARG A 66 18.94 -15.37 11.50
C ARG A 66 18.66 -16.01 10.16
N THR A 67 18.79 -15.33 9.03
CA THR A 67 18.31 -15.92 7.77
C THR A 67 18.87 -15.20 6.54
N SER A 68 19.89 -15.78 5.91
CA SER A 68 20.05 -15.94 4.45
C SER A 68 21.56 -16.01 4.10
N PRO A 69 22.08 -17.16 3.65
CA PRO A 69 23.50 -17.30 3.29
C PRO A 69 23.75 -16.58 1.96
N GLY A 70 24.15 -15.32 1.99
CA GLY A 70 24.59 -14.65 0.76
C GLY A 70 24.65 -13.12 0.78
N ILE A 71 23.95 -12.45 1.70
CA ILE A 71 23.96 -10.99 1.77
C ILE A 71 24.65 -10.56 3.05
N ALA A 72 25.94 -10.23 2.94
CA ALA A 72 26.72 -9.63 4.00
C ALA A 72 26.65 -8.11 3.88
N CYS A 73 25.79 -7.47 4.67
CA CYS A 73 25.77 -6.02 4.77
C CYS A 73 26.99 -5.50 5.53
N GLY A 74 27.50 -4.33 5.15
CA GLY A 74 28.64 -3.68 5.79
C GLY A 74 28.33 -3.16 7.20
N GLU A 75 29.37 -2.72 7.91
CA GLU A 75 29.19 -2.07 9.21
C GLU A 75 28.35 -0.80 9.08
N GLY A 76 27.31 -0.67 9.91
CA GLY A 76 26.39 0.48 9.87
C GLY A 76 25.32 0.41 8.78
N GLU A 77 25.20 -0.72 8.08
CA GLU A 77 24.12 -0.98 7.14
C GLU A 77 22.98 -1.78 7.78
N LEU A 78 21.80 -1.68 7.16
CA LEU A 78 20.58 -2.37 7.53
C LEU A 78 20.21 -3.31 6.39
N LEU A 79 19.88 -4.55 6.73
CA LEU A 79 19.23 -5.45 5.78
C LEU A 79 17.75 -5.06 5.73
N VAL A 80 17.31 -4.57 4.58
CA VAL A 80 15.90 -4.27 4.32
C VAL A 80 15.36 -5.36 3.43
N SER A 81 14.36 -6.08 3.93
CA SER A 81 13.69 -7.17 3.22
C SER A 81 12.24 -6.77 2.94
N ILE A 82 11.92 -6.62 1.66
CA ILE A 82 10.60 -6.28 1.15
C ILE A 82 9.93 -7.57 0.69
N THR A 83 8.83 -7.93 1.35
CA THR A 83 8.03 -9.11 1.06
C THR A 83 6.73 -8.69 0.39
N ASN A 84 6.53 -9.12 -0.85
CA ASN A 84 5.29 -8.90 -1.57
C ASN A 84 4.32 -10.04 -1.28
N GLY A 85 3.45 -9.91 -0.28
CA GLY A 85 2.38 -10.89 -0.02
C GLY A 85 1.18 -10.78 -0.97
N SER A 86 1.18 -9.80 -1.87
CA SER A 86 0.07 -9.52 -2.78
C SER A 86 0.06 -10.48 -3.98
N GLY A 87 -1.07 -10.50 -4.70
CA GLY A 87 -1.23 -11.19 -5.99
C GLY A 87 -0.73 -10.39 -7.19
N LYS A 88 -0.25 -9.15 -6.99
CA LYS A 88 0.24 -8.26 -8.05
C LYS A 88 1.76 -8.18 -8.03
N THR A 89 2.38 -7.89 -9.16
CA THR A 89 3.82 -7.61 -9.24
C THR A 89 4.08 -6.18 -8.77
N VAL A 90 4.98 -6.00 -7.81
CA VAL A 90 5.44 -4.67 -7.37
C VAL A 90 6.61 -4.26 -8.25
N THR A 91 6.55 -3.04 -8.78
CA THR A 91 7.57 -2.47 -9.69
C THR A 91 8.35 -1.33 -9.06
N GLY A 92 7.85 -0.77 -7.96
CA GLY A 92 8.52 0.31 -7.26
C GLY A 92 8.02 0.47 -5.83
N VAL A 93 8.94 0.70 -4.90
CA VAL A 93 8.64 0.93 -3.49
C VAL A 93 9.43 2.14 -3.00
N ARG A 94 8.71 3.13 -2.48
CA ARG A 94 9.28 4.21 -1.69
C ARG A 94 8.99 3.97 -0.23
N PHE A 95 10.01 3.91 0.60
CA PHE A 95 9.87 3.71 2.04
C PHE A 95 10.75 4.66 2.84
N ASN A 96 10.38 4.92 4.08
CA ASN A 96 11.26 5.57 5.05
C ASN A 96 11.82 4.52 6.01
N VAL A 97 12.92 4.87 6.65
CA VAL A 97 13.47 4.11 7.77
C VAL A 97 13.53 5.02 8.99
N GLY A 98 12.90 4.58 10.08
CA GLY A 98 12.92 5.23 11.37
C GLY A 98 13.75 4.46 12.38
N ALA A 99 14.36 5.19 13.31
CA ALA A 99 15.06 4.66 14.46
C ALA A 99 14.26 4.99 15.72
N TYR A 100 14.07 4.02 16.59
CA TYR A 100 13.29 4.17 17.81
C TYR A 100 14.09 3.62 18.98
N ARG A 101 14.02 4.28 20.14
CA ARG A 101 14.52 3.68 21.38
C ARG A 101 13.58 2.59 21.83
N GLU A 102 14.12 1.54 22.44
CA GLU A 102 13.33 0.48 23.03
C GLU A 102 12.28 1.06 24.01
N GLY A 103 11.02 0.65 23.86
CA GLY A 103 9.90 1.20 24.64
C GLY A 103 9.44 2.62 24.26
N ARG A 104 9.99 3.24 23.21
CA ARG A 104 9.58 4.58 22.73
C ARG A 104 9.08 4.55 21.29
N SER A 105 8.17 5.48 20.97
CA SER A 105 7.61 5.66 19.62
C SER A 105 8.13 6.92 18.90
N THR A 106 9.00 7.70 19.54
CA THR A 106 9.60 8.88 18.90
C THR A 106 10.68 8.45 17.92
N ASN A 107 10.51 8.82 16.66
CA ASN A 107 11.54 8.61 15.65
C ASN A 107 12.74 9.53 15.90
N ILE A 108 13.92 8.94 16.05
CA ILE A 108 15.19 9.64 16.22
C ILE A 108 16.08 9.55 14.97
N ALA A 109 15.65 8.92 13.89
CA ALA A 109 16.37 8.94 12.62
C ALA A 109 16.26 10.31 11.93
N LYS A 110 17.33 10.71 11.24
CA LYS A 110 17.35 11.84 10.33
C LYS A 110 16.53 11.43 9.11
N GLY A 111 15.41 12.11 8.89
CA GLY A 111 14.41 11.72 7.89
C GLY A 111 15.03 11.50 6.51
N ASN A 112 15.10 10.24 6.11
CA ASN A 112 15.52 9.80 4.78
C ASN A 112 14.43 8.90 4.21
N TRP A 113 14.11 9.12 2.93
CA TRP A 113 13.33 8.19 2.13
C TRP A 113 14.27 7.45 1.18
N PHE A 114 13.91 6.21 0.88
CA PHE A 114 14.61 5.33 -0.03
C PHE A 114 13.63 4.93 -1.13
N ASP A 115 14.16 4.86 -2.34
CA ASP A 115 13.46 4.40 -3.53
C ASP A 115 14.12 3.11 -3.98
N ASP A 116 13.31 2.07 -4.15
CA ASP A 116 13.71 0.77 -4.65
C ASP A 116 12.86 0.41 -5.88
N ASP A 117 13.53 0.07 -6.98
CA ASP A 117 12.94 -0.24 -8.28
C ASP A 117 13.00 -1.74 -8.60
N HIS A 118 13.29 -2.59 -7.61
CA HIS A 118 13.29 -4.03 -7.83
C HIS A 118 11.89 -4.53 -8.15
N ILE A 119 11.82 -5.37 -9.18
CA ILE A 119 10.59 -6.06 -9.55
C ILE A 119 10.39 -7.22 -8.57
N ILE A 120 9.38 -7.10 -7.71
CA ILE A 120 9.02 -8.13 -6.73
C ILE A 120 7.79 -8.88 -7.24
N ASN A 121 8.01 -10.10 -7.71
CA ASN A 121 6.94 -10.99 -8.15
C ASN A 121 5.91 -11.25 -7.02
N PRO A 122 4.66 -11.62 -7.36
CA PRO A 122 3.65 -11.98 -6.37
C PRO A 122 4.17 -13.07 -5.43
N ARG A 123 3.95 -12.89 -4.12
CA ARG A 123 4.46 -13.79 -3.06
C ARG A 123 5.99 -13.89 -2.98
N GLY A 124 6.71 -12.98 -3.64
CA GLY A 124 8.17 -12.91 -3.64
C GLY A 124 8.74 -12.08 -2.49
N THR A 125 10.05 -12.17 -2.30
CA THR A 125 10.80 -11.36 -1.34
C THR A 125 12.10 -10.90 -1.99
N VAL A 126 12.43 -9.62 -1.81
CA VAL A 126 13.72 -9.05 -2.20
C VAL A 126 14.36 -8.46 -0.95
N SER A 127 15.65 -8.65 -0.81
CA SER A 127 16.43 -8.16 0.33
C SER A 127 17.67 -7.44 -0.18
N ALA A 128 17.93 -6.24 0.36
CA ALA A 128 19.08 -5.43 -0.02
C ALA A 128 19.67 -4.71 1.20
N CYS A 129 20.96 -4.38 1.13
CA CYS A 129 21.64 -3.62 2.16
C CYS A 129 21.49 -2.13 1.90
N TRP A 130 21.05 -1.40 2.93
CA TRP A 130 20.88 0.04 2.87
C TRP A 130 21.66 0.70 3.99
N LYS A 131 22.27 1.84 3.69
CA LYS A 131 22.96 2.63 4.70
C LYS A 131 21.97 3.14 5.74
N ALA A 132 22.24 2.89 7.03
CA ALA A 132 21.40 3.40 8.10
C ALA A 132 21.35 4.94 8.05
N PRO A 133 20.16 5.56 8.17
CA PRO A 133 20.08 7.01 8.27
C PRO A 133 20.76 7.47 9.58
N GLY A 134 21.39 8.63 9.53
CA GLY A 134 22.02 9.21 10.72
C GLY A 134 20.99 9.47 11.82
N LEU A 135 21.42 9.50 13.08
CA LEU A 135 20.52 9.80 14.20
C LEU A 135 20.49 11.31 14.47
N THR A 136 19.32 11.83 14.84
CA THR A 136 19.13 13.23 15.27
C THR A 136 19.47 13.43 16.74
N ARG A 137 19.47 12.35 17.52
CA ARG A 137 19.77 12.32 18.96
C ARG A 137 20.53 11.06 19.30
N ASP A 138 21.38 11.15 20.31
CA ASP A 138 22.03 10.00 20.92
C ASP A 138 20.95 9.09 21.56
N PRO A 139 20.98 7.78 21.35
CA PRO A 139 20.08 6.85 22.03
C PRO A 139 20.28 6.75 23.56
N GLU A 140 21.23 7.47 24.16
CA GLU A 140 21.44 7.52 25.63
C GLU A 140 21.77 6.15 26.25
N GLY A 141 22.36 5.25 25.44
CA GLY A 141 22.69 3.88 25.85
C GLY A 141 21.57 2.86 25.64
N ASP A 142 20.38 3.27 25.23
CA ASP A 142 19.29 2.36 24.88
C ASP A 142 19.55 1.64 23.55
N ARG A 143 19.02 0.43 23.42
CA ARG A 143 19.04 -0.29 22.13
C ARG A 143 18.15 0.43 21.12
N VAL A 144 18.68 0.61 19.91
CA VAL A 144 17.96 1.21 18.78
C VAL A 144 17.22 0.11 18.00
N ILE A 145 15.92 0.29 17.83
CA ILE A 145 15.05 -0.55 17.02
C ILE A 145 14.77 0.19 15.71
N TRP A 146 15.09 -0.46 14.60
CA TRP A 146 14.83 0.05 13.25
C TRP A 146 13.47 -0.42 12.76
N LYS A 147 12.71 0.48 12.14
CA LYS A 147 11.43 0.14 11.49
C LYS A 147 11.32 0.90 10.17
N ALA A 148 10.81 0.24 9.13
CA ALA A 148 10.43 0.92 7.90
C ALA A 148 8.92 1.18 7.84
N SER A 149 8.53 2.20 7.09
CA SER A 149 7.15 2.35 6.64
C SER A 149 7.11 2.71 5.16
N ILE A 150 6.15 2.13 4.44
CA ILE A 150 5.93 2.37 3.02
C ILE A 150 5.29 3.77 2.87
N ILE A 151 5.90 4.60 2.04
CA ILE A 151 5.37 5.91 1.64
C ILE A 151 4.55 5.76 0.36
N LYS A 152 5.11 5.06 -0.64
CA LYS A 152 4.48 4.86 -1.94
C LYS A 152 4.78 3.45 -2.43
N LEU A 153 3.80 2.84 -3.10
CA LEU A 153 3.91 1.54 -3.72
C LEU A 153 3.35 1.62 -5.14
N GLU A 154 4.06 1.00 -6.09
CA GLU A 154 3.69 0.92 -7.49
C GLU A 154 3.56 -0.54 -7.89
N PHE A 155 2.41 -0.88 -8.48
CA PHE A 155 2.15 -2.19 -9.06
C PHE A 155 2.28 -2.11 -10.58
N ALA A 156 2.67 -3.22 -11.20
CA ALA A 156 2.54 -3.38 -12.64
C ALA A 156 1.06 -3.25 -13.07
N GLU A 157 0.83 -2.59 -14.20
CA GLU A 157 -0.48 -2.45 -14.85
C GLU A 157 -1.02 -3.79 -15.39
#